data_AF-A0A2N1U2X0-F1
#
_entry.id   AF-A0A2N1U2X0-F1
#
_cell.length_a   1.000
_cell.length_b   1.000
_cell.length_c   1.000
_cell.angle_alpha   90.00
_cell.angle_beta   90.00
_cell.angle_gamma   90.00
#
_symmetry.space_group_name_H-M   'P 1'
#
loop_
_entity.id
_entity.type
_entity.pdbx_description
1 polymer ?
#
loop_
_entity_poly.entity_id
_entity_poly.type
_entity_poly.pdbx_seq_one_letter_code
_entity_poly.pdbx_strand_id
1 'polypeptide(L)'
;MLKARDRDTVMTGITTGHPVRVIRNRLTKEYIEREFKGATPEELEEMGRGKLKAAVVDGDTAEGSVMAGQIIGMLEREETCDEILKSIEADYFNVFERLERFRPVKK
;
A
#
# COMPACT_ATOMS: atom_id res chain seq x y z
N MET A 1 -0.35 1.85 9.83
CA MET A 1 0.60 1.98 8.72
C MET A 1 2.05 1.79 9.16
N LEU A 2 2.60 2.61 10.06
CA LEU A 2 4.02 2.57 10.49
C LEU A 2 4.53 1.22 11.05
N LYS A 3 3.63 0.32 11.48
CA LYS A 3 4.00 -1.02 11.96
C LYS A 3 4.10 -2.07 10.84
N ALA A 4 3.62 -1.75 9.63
CA ALA A 4 3.59 -2.68 8.52
C ALA A 4 4.98 -2.88 7.93
N ARG A 5 5.24 -4.09 7.44
CA ARG A 5 6.45 -4.49 6.73
C ARG A 5 6.18 -4.63 5.23
N ASP A 6 7.25 -4.81 4.47
CA ASP A 6 7.25 -5.04 3.02
C ASP A 6 6.29 -6.17 2.56
N ARG A 7 6.14 -7.22 3.37
CA ARG A 7 5.30 -8.40 3.08
C ARG A 7 3.89 -8.35 3.68
N ASP A 8 3.52 -7.24 4.29
CA ASP A 8 2.22 -7.08 4.97
C ASP A 8 1.11 -6.61 4.04
N THR A 9 1.39 -6.36 2.75
CA THR A 9 0.33 -6.07 1.77
C THR A 9 -0.09 -7.32 1.00
N VAL A 10 -1.36 -7.36 0.62
CA VAL A 10 -1.97 -8.38 -0.25
C VAL A 10 -2.79 -7.70 -1.35
N MET A 11 -3.26 -8.48 -2.33
CA MET A 11 -4.16 -8.02 -3.38
C MET A 11 -5.50 -8.74 -3.27
N THR A 12 -6.58 -8.00 -3.46
CA THR A 12 -7.97 -8.48 -3.50
C THR A 12 -8.62 -8.05 -4.81
N GLY A 13 -9.67 -8.75 -5.26
CA GLY A 13 -10.41 -8.36 -6.47
C GLY A 13 -9.66 -8.69 -7.77
N ILE A 14 -8.77 -9.66 -7.72
CA ILE A 14 -8.06 -10.21 -8.87
C ILE A 14 -9.04 -10.94 -9.79
N THR A 15 -9.95 -11.75 -9.24
CA THR A 15 -10.92 -12.53 -10.03
C THR A 15 -12.02 -11.67 -10.64
N THR A 16 -12.30 -10.50 -10.06
CA THR A 16 -13.29 -9.54 -10.56
C THR A 16 -12.72 -8.60 -11.63
N GLY A 17 -11.41 -8.62 -11.88
CA GLY A 17 -10.73 -7.74 -12.84
C GLY A 17 -10.39 -6.34 -12.29
N HIS A 18 -10.62 -6.10 -11.00
CA HIS A 18 -10.38 -4.81 -10.33
C HIS A 18 -9.47 -4.98 -9.11
N PRO A 19 -8.17 -5.26 -9.33
CA PRO A 19 -7.26 -5.55 -8.23
C PRO A 19 -6.98 -4.32 -7.36
N VAL A 20 -7.06 -4.50 -6.05
CA VAL A 20 -6.73 -3.46 -5.06
C VAL A 20 -5.64 -3.98 -4.13
N ARG A 21 -4.59 -3.18 -3.89
CA ARG A 21 -3.53 -3.49 -2.93
C ARG A 21 -3.82 -2.87 -1.57
N VAL A 22 -3.78 -3.70 -0.54
CA VAL A 22 -4.23 -3.38 0.81
C VAL A 22 -3.31 -4.01 1.85
N ILE A 23 -3.20 -3.39 3.02
CA ILE A 23 -2.54 -3.99 4.18
C ILE A 23 -3.39 -5.16 4.67
N ARG A 24 -2.75 -6.29 4.95
CA ARG A 24 -3.39 -7.51 5.42
C ARG A 24 -4.07 -7.28 6.77
N ASN A 25 -5.37 -7.54 6.82
CA ASN A 25 -6.21 -7.51 8.00
C ASN A 25 -7.31 -8.58 7.92
N ARG A 26 -8.32 -8.52 8.82
CA ARG A 26 -9.41 -9.50 8.88
C ARG A 26 -10.27 -9.50 7.61
N LEU A 27 -10.67 -8.31 7.12
CA LEU A 27 -11.41 -8.16 5.86
C LEU A 27 -10.67 -8.84 4.71
N THR A 28 -9.40 -8.52 4.50
CA THR A 28 -8.64 -9.02 3.34
C THR A 28 -8.49 -10.53 3.37
N LYS A 29 -8.37 -11.14 4.55
CA LYS A 29 -8.28 -12.59 4.71
C LYS A 29 -9.58 -13.26 4.26
N GLU A 30 -10.71 -12.77 4.76
CA GLU A 30 -12.02 -13.31 4.39
C GLU A 30 -12.34 -13.08 2.91
N TYR A 31 -12.03 -11.87 2.40
CA TYR A 31 -12.23 -11.53 1.00
C TYR A 31 -11.48 -12.48 0.08
N ILE A 32 -10.18 -12.68 0.29
CA ILE A 32 -9.34 -13.60 -0.50
C ILE A 32 -9.89 -15.03 -0.41
N GLU A 33 -10.26 -15.48 0.79
CA GLU A 33 -10.85 -16.82 0.95
C GLU A 33 -12.13 -17.01 0.14
N ARG A 34 -13.04 -16.03 0.13
CA ARG A 34 -14.28 -16.11 -0.66
C ARG A 34 -14.03 -15.97 -2.15
N GLU A 35 -13.14 -15.07 -2.52
CA GLU A 35 -12.73 -14.80 -3.90
C GLU A 35 -12.22 -16.08 -4.57
N PHE A 36 -11.30 -16.80 -3.93
CA PHE A 36 -10.74 -18.05 -4.47
C PHE A 36 -11.62 -19.29 -4.22
N LYS A 37 -12.72 -19.17 -3.46
CA LYS A 37 -13.78 -20.18 -3.36
C LYS A 37 -14.88 -20.01 -4.42
N GLY A 38 -14.76 -19.01 -5.30
CA GLY A 38 -15.71 -18.78 -6.38
C GLY A 38 -16.93 -17.96 -5.98
N ALA A 39 -16.80 -17.07 -4.98
CA ALA A 39 -17.82 -16.06 -4.72
C ALA A 39 -18.10 -15.21 -5.97
N THR A 40 -19.35 -14.81 -6.13
CA THR A 40 -19.79 -13.98 -7.24
C THR A 40 -19.22 -12.56 -7.15
N PRO A 41 -19.08 -11.83 -8.28
CA PRO A 41 -18.68 -10.43 -8.25
C PRO A 41 -19.54 -9.57 -7.33
N GLU A 42 -20.86 -9.80 -7.30
CA GLU A 42 -21.81 -9.06 -6.48
C GLU A 42 -21.59 -9.29 -4.97
N GLU A 43 -21.30 -10.53 -4.56
CA GLU A 43 -20.97 -10.85 -3.15
C GLU A 43 -19.67 -10.18 -2.72
N LEU A 44 -18.66 -10.18 -3.59
CA LEU A 44 -17.37 -9.53 -3.33
C LEU A 44 -17.50 -8.00 -3.30
N GLU A 45 -18.33 -7.42 -4.18
CA GLU A 45 -18.63 -6.00 -4.17
C GLU A 45 -19.35 -5.56 -2.89
N GLU A 46 -20.32 -6.35 -2.42
CA GLU A 46 -20.99 -6.11 -1.14
C GLU A 46 -19.99 -6.11 0.03
N MET A 47 -19.04 -7.07 0.05
CA MET A 47 -17.98 -7.10 1.07
C MET A 47 -17.08 -5.87 1.03
N GLY A 48 -16.79 -5.33 -0.16
CA GLY A 48 -15.94 -4.16 -0.36
C GLY A 48 -16.65 -2.82 -0.14
N ARG A 49 -17.99 -2.79 -0.19
CA ARG A 49 -18.77 -1.55 -0.14
C ARG A 49 -18.52 -0.78 1.15
N GLY A 50 -18.14 0.50 1.00
CA GLY A 50 -17.91 1.40 2.13
C GLY A 50 -16.65 1.09 2.97
N LYS A 51 -15.90 0.04 2.66
CA LYS A 51 -14.76 -0.38 3.49
C LYS A 51 -13.60 0.60 3.48
N LEU A 52 -13.41 1.36 2.40
CA LEU A 52 -12.40 2.44 2.37
C LEU A 52 -12.74 3.54 3.38
N LYS A 53 -14.02 3.97 3.43
CA LYS A 53 -14.49 4.95 4.40
C LYS A 53 -14.33 4.43 5.83
N ALA A 54 -14.69 3.17 6.07
CA ALA A 54 -14.52 2.53 7.38
C ALA A 54 -13.06 2.59 7.86
N ALA A 55 -12.09 2.34 6.97
CA ALA A 55 -10.67 2.44 7.31
C ALA A 55 -10.20 3.89 7.52
N VAL A 56 -10.53 4.80 6.60
CA VAL A 56 -9.94 6.14 6.53
C VAL A 56 -10.63 7.16 7.44
N VAL A 57 -11.96 7.11 7.50
CA VAL A 57 -12.77 8.07 8.26
C VAL A 57 -13.10 7.53 9.64
N ASP A 58 -13.56 6.27 9.71
CA ASP A 58 -14.06 5.69 10.96
C ASP A 58 -12.95 4.98 11.77
N GLY A 59 -11.75 4.84 11.20
CA GLY A 59 -10.57 4.27 11.86
C GLY A 59 -10.59 2.73 12.02
N ASP A 60 -11.52 2.05 11.36
CA ASP A 60 -11.64 0.59 11.41
C ASP A 60 -10.60 -0.09 10.51
N THR A 61 -9.42 -0.31 11.08
CA THR A 61 -8.31 -0.99 10.40
C THR A 61 -8.45 -2.51 10.34
N ALA A 62 -9.39 -3.11 11.09
CA ALA A 62 -9.58 -4.57 11.11
C ALA A 62 -10.53 -5.03 10.00
N GLU A 63 -11.63 -4.29 9.82
CA GLU A 63 -12.69 -4.56 8.83
C GLU A 63 -12.72 -3.61 7.65
N GLY A 64 -11.91 -2.56 7.66
CA GLY A 64 -11.81 -1.61 6.56
C GLY A 64 -10.79 -2.01 5.49
N SER A 65 -10.86 -1.34 4.35
CA SER A 65 -9.92 -1.47 3.25
C SER A 65 -8.77 -0.48 3.42
N VAL A 66 -7.70 -0.92 4.07
CA VAL A 66 -6.50 -0.09 4.34
C VAL A 66 -5.57 -0.14 3.12
N MET A 67 -5.85 0.68 2.11
CA MET A 67 -5.08 0.71 0.87
C MET A 67 -3.67 1.28 1.09
N ALA A 68 -2.64 0.52 0.73
CA ALA A 68 -1.24 0.96 0.80
C ALA A 68 -0.35 0.14 -0.15
N GLY A 69 0.70 0.79 -0.68
CA GLY A 69 1.73 0.12 -1.49
C GLY A 69 2.72 -0.69 -0.65
N GLN A 70 3.55 -1.51 -1.31
CA GLN A 70 4.59 -2.31 -0.63
C GLN A 70 5.69 -1.45 -0.01
N ILE A 71 5.87 -0.23 -0.51
CA ILE A 71 6.81 0.77 0.05
C ILE A 71 6.47 1.16 1.49
N ILE A 72 5.27 0.78 2.00
CA ILE A 72 4.84 1.07 3.38
C ILE A 72 5.86 0.60 4.43
N GLY A 73 6.61 -0.47 4.16
CA GLY A 73 7.65 -0.97 5.06
C GLY A 73 8.87 -0.05 5.21
N MET A 74 9.00 0.99 4.38
CA MET A 74 10.04 2.01 4.47
C MET A 74 9.60 3.25 5.27
N LEU A 75 8.32 3.34 5.67
CA LEU A 75 7.82 4.47 6.45
C LEU A 75 8.11 4.26 7.94
N GLU A 76 8.90 5.14 8.54
CA GLU A 76 9.35 5.00 9.93
C GLU A 76 8.65 5.97 10.91
N ARG A 77 8.15 7.10 10.42
CA ARG A 77 7.57 8.17 11.24
C ARG A 77 6.46 8.92 10.51
N GLU A 78 5.70 9.68 11.27
CA GLU A 78 4.74 10.64 10.74
C GLU A 78 5.46 11.95 10.42
N GLU A 79 5.18 12.50 9.26
CA GLU A 79 5.84 13.70 8.73
C GLU A 79 4.79 14.60 8.09
N THR A 80 5.04 15.91 8.12
CA THR A 80 4.26 16.88 7.37
C THR A 80 4.52 16.72 5.86
N CYS A 81 3.58 17.21 5.04
CA CYS A 81 3.78 17.19 3.58
C CYS A 81 5.04 17.95 3.14
N ASP A 82 5.39 19.04 3.83
CA ASP A 82 6.59 19.83 3.54
C ASP A 82 7.87 19.03 3.84
N GLU A 83 7.93 18.34 4.99
CA GLU A 83 9.06 17.47 5.35
C GLU A 83 9.23 16.33 4.35
N ILE A 84 8.14 15.66 3.94
CA ILE A 84 8.19 14.58 2.96
C ILE A 84 8.77 15.07 1.63
N LEU A 85 8.28 16.21 1.11
CA LEU A 85 8.74 16.75 -0.17
C LEU A 85 10.22 17.15 -0.11
N LYS A 86 10.64 17.84 0.96
CA LYS A 86 12.04 18.21 1.16
C LYS A 86 12.95 17.00 1.31
N SER A 87 12.51 15.96 2.03
CA SER A 87 13.28 14.72 2.16
C SER A 87 13.48 14.05 0.81
N ILE A 88 12.43 13.93 0.00
CA ILE A 88 12.51 13.31 -1.33
C ILE A 88 13.46 14.08 -2.26
N GLU A 89 13.37 15.42 -2.27
CA GLU A 89 14.26 16.26 -3.06
C GLU A 89 15.72 16.12 -2.61
N ALA A 90 15.98 16.20 -1.31
CA ALA A 90 17.32 16.04 -0.75
C ALA A 90 17.91 14.65 -1.06
N ASP A 91 17.12 13.58 -0.88
CA ASP A 91 17.53 12.21 -1.17
C ASP A 91 17.87 12.01 -2.65
N TYR A 92 17.11 12.63 -3.55
CA TYR A 92 17.41 12.62 -4.99
C TYR A 92 18.81 13.17 -5.29
N PHE A 93 19.13 14.38 -4.82
CA PHE A 93 20.44 15.00 -5.06
C PHE A 93 21.57 14.21 -4.40
N ASN A 94 21.38 13.75 -3.16
CA ASN A 94 22.35 12.94 -2.44
C ASN A 94 22.69 11.65 -3.20
N VAL A 95 21.68 10.96 -3.73
CA VAL A 95 21.87 9.75 -4.53
C VAL A 95 22.55 10.07 -5.85
N PHE A 96 22.15 11.15 -6.53
CA PHE A 96 22.73 11.55 -7.80
C PHE A 96 24.21 11.92 -7.68
N GLU A 97 24.58 12.74 -6.70
CA GLU A 97 25.98 13.08 -6.40
C GLU A 97 26.82 11.84 -6.05
N ARG A 98 26.24 10.90 -5.29
CA ARG A 98 26.91 9.63 -4.99
C ARG A 98 27.18 8.83 -6.26
N LEU A 99 26.23 8.79 -7.20
CA LEU A 99 26.36 8.05 -8.46
C LEU A 99 27.33 8.71 -9.44
N GLU A 100 27.41 10.04 -9.48
CA GLU A 100 28.36 10.78 -10.33
C GLU A 100 29.83 10.40 -10.05
N ARG A 101 30.16 10.00 -8.81
CA ARG A 101 31.50 9.50 -8.46
C ARG A 101 31.89 8.21 -9.19
N PHE A 102 30.91 7.48 -9.69
CA PHE A 102 31.10 6.24 -10.45
C PHE A 102 30.90 6.44 -11.95
N ARG A 103 30.74 7.68 -12.41
CA ARG A 103 30.53 7.98 -13.82
C ARG A 103 31.78 7.57 -14.62
N PRO A 104 31.66 6.68 -15.62
CA PRO A 104 32.81 6.22 -16.37
C PRO A 104 33.44 7.39 -17.13
N VAL A 105 34.77 7.51 -17.04
CA VAL A 105 35.54 8.47 -17.83
C VAL A 105 35.38 8.07 -19.30
N LYS A 106 34.85 8.97 -20.14
CA LYS A 106 34.82 8.76 -21.59
C LYS A 106 36.27 8.59 -22.06
N LYS A 107 36.56 7.45 -22.69
CA LYS A 107 37.80 7.25 -23.47
C LYS A 107 37.85 8.20 -24.65
#